data_AF-A0A4U0X2T0-F1
#
_entry.id   AF-A0A4U0X2T0-F1
#
_cell.length_a   1.000
_cell.length_b   1.000
_cell.length_c   1.000
_cell.angle_alpha   90.00
_cell.angle_beta   90.00
_cell.angle_gamma   90.00
#
_symmetry.space_group_name_H-M   'P 1'
#
loop_
_entity.id
_entity.type
_entity.pdbx_description
1 polymer ?
#
loop_
_entity_poly.entity_id
_entity_poly.type
_entity_poly.pdbx_seq_one_letter_code
_entity_poly.pdbx_strand_id
1 'polypeptide(L)'
;MPAPTPDYVRYRIQELLELQIPTDQVCKATGVTIRTVQRIQKNLRVFGQAERPRTSRLGRPPLLTEADKDQMLLKYLKLNPTPYLNEISHYLLREGGVEISSKSIGRAL
;
A
#
# COMPACT_ATOMS: atom_id res chain seq x y z
N MET A 1 13.73 9.10 -6.35
CA MET A 1 12.49 9.05 -7.15
C MET A 1 12.31 10.42 -7.78
N PRO A 2 12.10 10.58 -9.10
CA PRO A 2 11.92 11.91 -9.68
C PRO A 2 10.68 12.58 -9.06
N ALA A 3 10.74 13.91 -8.93
CA ALA A 3 9.62 14.68 -8.42
C ALA A 3 8.36 14.47 -9.29
N PRO A 4 7.17 14.42 -8.69
CA PRO A 4 5.93 14.35 -9.45
C PRO A 4 5.79 15.58 -10.36
N THR A 5 5.16 15.40 -11.52
CA THR A 5 4.81 16.52 -12.41
C THR A 5 3.89 17.48 -11.66
N PRO A 6 4.14 18.80 -11.71
CA PRO A 6 3.28 19.79 -11.06
C PRO A 6 1.82 19.68 -11.49
N ASP A 7 0.90 20.04 -10.60
CA ASP A 7 -0.54 19.87 -10.81
C ASP A 7 -1.04 20.67 -12.01
N TYR A 8 -0.59 21.92 -12.16
CA TYR A 8 -0.95 22.77 -13.31
C TYR A 8 -0.59 22.13 -14.66
N VAL A 9 0.56 21.42 -14.73
CA VAL A 9 0.97 20.71 -15.94
C VAL A 9 0.05 19.52 -16.20
N ARG A 10 -0.35 18.80 -15.16
CA ARG A 10 -1.25 17.65 -15.27
C ARG A 10 -2.64 18.06 -15.75
N TYR A 11 -3.19 19.15 -15.20
CA TYR A 11 -4.47 19.70 -15.67
C TYR A 11 -4.39 20.13 -17.13
N ARG A 12 -3.30 20.79 -17.53
CA ARG A 12 -3.12 21.18 -18.93
C ARG A 12 -3.02 19.97 -19.87
N ILE A 13 -2.31 18.92 -19.46
CA ILE A 13 -2.25 17.67 -20.24
C ILE A 13 -3.64 17.03 -20.34
N GLN A 14 -4.40 17.01 -19.25
CA GLN A 14 -5.75 16.45 -19.24
C GLN A 14 -6.68 17.21 -20.21
N GLU A 15 -6.72 18.54 -20.13
CA GLU A 15 -7.52 19.39 -21.02
C GLU A 15 -7.18 19.15 -22.49
N LEU A 16 -5.88 19.10 -22.84
CA LEU A 16 -5.46 18.85 -24.22
C LEU A 16 -5.83 17.43 -24.70
N LEU A 17 -5.78 16.44 -23.81
CA LEU A 17 -6.19 15.07 -24.13
C LEU A 17 -7.73 14.94 -24.27
N GLU A 18 -8.50 15.69 -23.49
CA GLU A 18 -9.97 15.77 -23.62
C GLU A 18 -10.37 16.40 -24.96
N LEU A 19 -9.61 17.39 -25.44
CA LEU A 19 -9.72 17.98 -26.78
C LEU A 19 -9.21 17.07 -27.91
N GLN A 20 -8.85 15.81 -27.62
CA GLN A 20 -8.33 14.82 -28.58
C GLN A 20 -7.08 15.27 -29.35
N ILE A 21 -6.28 16.16 -28.76
CA ILE A 21 -5.03 16.61 -29.38
C ILE A 21 -4.02 15.45 -29.37
N PRO A 22 -3.32 15.20 -30.49
CA PRO A 22 -2.35 14.11 -30.57
C PRO A 22 -1.20 14.31 -29.58
N THR A 23 -0.68 13.21 -29.03
CA THR A 23 0.31 13.23 -27.94
C THR A 23 1.56 14.05 -28.26
N ASP A 24 1.99 14.08 -29.52
CA ASP A 24 3.17 14.83 -29.96
C ASP A 24 2.97 16.33 -29.81
N GLN A 25 1.76 16.83 -30.10
CA GLN A 25 1.41 18.23 -29.90
C GLN A 25 1.26 18.56 -28.41
N VAL A 26 0.69 17.64 -27.62
CA VAL A 26 0.62 17.79 -26.16
C VAL A 26 2.02 17.90 -25.55
N CYS A 27 2.98 17.11 -26.01
CA CYS A 27 4.37 17.18 -25.56
C CYS A 27 5.00 18.52 -25.88
N LYS A 28 4.80 19.04 -27.11
CA LYS A 28 5.29 20.37 -27.51
C LYS A 28 4.68 21.49 -26.68
N ALA A 29 3.37 21.42 -26.41
CA ALA A 29 2.64 22.44 -25.66
C ALA A 29 2.98 22.48 -24.16
N THR A 30 3.34 21.32 -23.58
CA THR A 30 3.54 21.18 -22.13
C THR A 30 5.01 21.01 -21.73
N GLY A 31 5.91 20.79 -22.70
CA GLY A 31 7.34 20.55 -22.45
C GLY A 31 7.64 19.20 -21.78
N VAL A 32 6.65 18.31 -21.68
CA VAL A 32 6.79 17.02 -21.00
C VAL A 32 7.08 15.89 -21.98
N THR A 33 7.85 14.89 -21.56
CA THR A 33 8.14 13.71 -22.38
C THR A 33 6.88 12.92 -22.76
N ILE A 34 6.92 12.27 -23.93
CA ILE A 34 5.87 11.35 -24.41
C ILE A 34 5.50 10.30 -23.36
N ARG A 35 6.48 9.73 -22.65
CA ARG A 35 6.24 8.72 -21.60
C ARG A 35 5.35 9.27 -20.48
N THR A 36 5.52 10.53 -20.11
CA THR A 36 4.68 11.14 -19.07
C THR A 36 3.26 11.37 -19.56
N VAL A 37 3.09 11.86 -20.79
CA VAL A 37 1.76 12.04 -21.40
C VAL A 37 1.04 10.70 -21.51
N GLN A 38 1.71 9.65 -22.01
CA GLN A 38 1.16 8.29 -22.07
C GLN A 38 0.80 7.74 -20.69
N ARG A 39 1.63 7.99 -19.66
CA ARG A 39 1.33 7.59 -18.28
C ARG A 39 0.08 8.29 -17.75
N ILE A 40 -0.07 9.59 -18.00
CA ILE A 40 -1.25 10.35 -17.59
C ILE A 40 -2.49 9.88 -18.36
N GLN A 41 -2.38 9.67 -19.67
CA GLN A 41 -3.44 9.12 -20.50
C GLN A 41 -3.89 7.74 -20.00
N LYS A 42 -2.94 6.87 -19.61
CA LYS A 42 -3.24 5.58 -18.99
C LYS A 42 -3.98 5.76 -17.67
N ASN A 43 -3.54 6.67 -16.80
CA ASN A 43 -4.21 6.93 -15.52
C ASN A 43 -5.64 7.45 -15.73
N LEU A 44 -5.84 8.37 -16.68
CA LEU A 44 -7.18 8.88 -17.04
C LEU A 44 -8.09 7.75 -17.52
N ARG A 45 -7.58 6.85 -18.37
CA ARG A 45 -8.35 5.69 -18.86
C ARG A 45 -8.68 4.67 -17.76
N VAL A 46 -7.77 4.42 -16.83
CA VAL A 46 -7.93 3.37 -15.81
C VAL A 46 -8.66 3.87 -14.55
N PHE A 47 -8.40 5.10 -14.14
CA PHE A 47 -8.84 5.65 -12.86
C PHE A 47 -9.75 6.89 -13.00
N GLY A 48 -9.93 7.44 -14.20
CA GLY A 48 -10.70 8.67 -14.42
C GLY A 48 -10.00 9.96 -13.99
N GLN A 49 -8.73 9.88 -13.58
CA GLN A 49 -7.95 11.02 -13.08
C GLN A 49 -6.49 10.94 -13.52
N ALA A 50 -5.83 12.09 -13.65
CA ALA A 50 -4.43 12.16 -14.10
C ALA A 50 -3.44 11.52 -13.12
N GLU A 51 -3.79 11.49 -11.83
CA GLU A 51 -3.01 10.82 -10.79
C GLU A 51 -3.55 9.42 -10.51
N ARG A 52 -2.66 8.46 -10.24
CA ARG A 52 -3.13 7.18 -9.72
C ARG A 52 -3.70 7.41 -8.31
N PRO A 53 -4.79 6.73 -7.93
CA PRO A 53 -5.25 6.76 -6.54
C PRO A 53 -4.13 6.30 -5.62
N ARG A 54 -4.05 6.89 -4.43
CA ARG A 54 -3.10 6.48 -3.39
C ARG A 54 -3.54 5.11 -2.86
N THR A 55 -3.08 4.06 -3.51
CA THR A 55 -3.18 2.72 -2.96
C THR A 55 -2.31 2.69 -1.70
N SER A 56 -2.92 2.47 -0.54
CA SER A 56 -2.16 2.10 0.65
C SER A 56 -1.29 0.90 0.26
N ARG A 57 0.03 1.04 0.36
CA ARG A 57 0.91 -0.13 0.38
C ARG A 57 0.63 -0.82 1.71
N LEU A 58 -0.46 -1.57 1.78
CA LEU A 58 -0.57 -2.63 2.77
C LEU A 58 0.63 -3.53 2.46
N GLY A 59 1.59 -3.57 3.38
CA GLY A 59 2.74 -4.44 3.25
C GLY A 59 2.29 -5.90 3.19
N ARG A 60 3.24 -6.83 3.36
CA ARG A 60 2.84 -8.23 3.59
C ARG A 60 1.85 -8.25 4.78
N PRO A 61 0.69 -8.94 4.65
CA PRO A 61 -0.22 -9.08 5.77
C PRO A 61 0.55 -9.63 6.98
N PRO A 62 0.22 -9.15 8.19
CA PRO A 62 0.89 -9.62 9.40
C PRO A 62 0.73 -11.14 9.54
N LEU A 63 1.77 -11.81 10.05
CA LEU A 63 1.75 -13.26 10.30
C LEU A 63 0.67 -13.67 11.30
N LEU A 64 0.34 -12.76 12.24
CA LEU A 64 -0.72 -12.94 13.20
C LEU A 64 -1.91 -12.08 12.76
N THR A 65 -3.02 -12.73 12.39
CA THR A 65 -4.24 -12.00 12.03
C THR A 65 -4.89 -11.41 13.29
N GLU A 66 -5.81 -10.46 13.12
CA GLU A 66 -6.56 -9.90 14.26
C GLU A 66 -7.40 -10.98 14.96
N ALA A 67 -7.95 -11.94 14.21
CA ALA A 67 -8.67 -13.07 14.78
C ALA A 67 -7.76 -13.96 15.65
N ASP A 68 -6.54 -14.24 15.20
CA ASP A 68 -5.57 -15.05 15.96
C ASP A 68 -5.13 -14.35 17.25
N LYS A 69 -5.00 -13.01 17.21
CA LYS A 69 -4.72 -12.21 18.41
C LYS A 69 -5.79 -12.40 19.47
N ASP A 70 -7.06 -12.26 19.09
CA ASP A 70 -8.15 -12.30 20.06
C ASP A 70 -8.39 -13.72 20.59
N GLN A 71 -8.34 -14.73 19.71
CA GLN A 71 -8.70 -16.09 20.06
C GLN A 71 -7.57 -16.86 20.75
N MET A 72 -6.32 -16.59 20.38
CA MET A 72 -5.17 -17.33 20.91
C MET A 72 -4.34 -16.48 21.86
N LEU A 73 -3.83 -15.34 21.40
CA LEU A 73 -2.89 -14.52 22.18
C LEU A 73 -3.55 -13.94 23.45
N LEU A 74 -4.67 -13.23 23.30
CA LEU A 74 -5.38 -12.62 24.44
C LEU A 74 -5.99 -13.67 25.36
N LYS A 75 -6.49 -14.78 24.82
CA LYS A 75 -7.02 -15.89 25.62
C LYS A 75 -5.92 -16.52 26.48
N TYR A 76 -4.74 -16.76 25.90
CA TYR A 76 -3.59 -17.29 26.63
C TYR A 76 -3.12 -16.33 27.72
N LEU A 77 -3.06 -15.03 27.44
CA LEU A 77 -2.66 -14.01 28.43
C LEU A 77 -3.66 -13.84 29.57
N LYS A 78 -4.95 -14.06 29.31
CA LYS A 78 -5.96 -14.07 30.38
C LYS A 78 -5.77 -15.23 31.35
N LEU A 79 -5.31 -16.38 30.86
CA LEU A 79 -5.05 -17.57 31.68
C LEU A 79 -3.67 -17.51 32.34
N ASN A 80 -2.70 -16.88 31.68
CA ASN A 80 -1.32 -16.72 32.14
C ASN A 80 -0.91 -15.25 31.99
N PRO A 81 -1.03 -14.42 33.03
CA PRO A 81 -0.87 -12.97 32.93
C PRO A 81 0.58 -12.49 32.80
N THR A 82 1.56 -13.32 33.17
CA THR A 82 3.00 -12.98 33.11
C THR A 82 3.83 -14.01 32.33
N PRO A 83 3.46 -14.40 31.10
CA PRO A 83 4.24 -15.36 30.35
C PRO A 83 5.44 -14.68 29.68
N TYR A 84 6.53 -15.42 29.54
CA TYR A 84 7.65 -14.95 28.74
C TYR A 84 7.28 -14.96 27.25
N LEU A 85 7.82 -14.03 26.46
CA LEU A 85 7.53 -13.94 25.02
C LEU A 85 7.85 -15.24 24.25
N ASN A 86 8.86 -15.98 24.70
CA ASN A 86 9.23 -17.26 24.10
C ASN A 86 8.16 -18.33 24.38
N GLU A 87 7.55 -18.34 25.56
CA GLU A 87 6.44 -19.24 25.89
C GLU A 87 5.22 -18.96 25.02
N ILE A 88 4.92 -17.68 24.79
CA ILE A 88 3.85 -17.27 23.87
C ILE A 88 4.15 -17.77 22.45
N SER A 89 5.40 -17.66 21.98
CA SER A 89 5.78 -18.16 20.65
C SER A 89 5.60 -19.67 20.52
N HIS A 90 5.99 -20.44 21.55
CA HIS A 90 5.76 -21.89 21.59
C HIS A 90 4.28 -22.25 21.62
N TYR A 91 3.47 -21.49 22.37
CA TYR A 91 2.03 -21.67 22.39
C TYR A 91 1.38 -21.42 21.02
N LEU A 92 1.71 -20.29 20.38
CA LEU A 92 1.18 -19.94 19.05
C LEU A 92 1.61 -20.94 17.97
N LEU A 93 2.82 -21.49 18.07
CA LEU A 93 3.29 -22.55 17.18
C LEU A 93 2.54 -23.87 17.42
N ARG A 94 2.30 -24.24 18.68
CA ARG A 94 1.67 -25.52 19.05
C ARG A 94 0.18 -25.55 18.75
N GLU A 95 -0.55 -24.52 19.14
CA GLU A 95 -2.01 -24.47 19.03
C GLU A 95 -2.48 -23.82 17.72
N GLY A 96 -1.73 -22.83 17.21
CA GLY A 96 -2.08 -22.09 16.00
C GLY A 96 -1.27 -22.45 14.76
N GLY A 97 -0.20 -23.24 14.90
CA GLY A 97 0.71 -23.55 13.79
C GLY A 97 1.48 -22.33 13.26
N VAL A 98 1.49 -21.21 13.99
CA VAL A 98 2.08 -19.94 13.50
C VAL A 98 3.44 -19.72 14.14
N GLU A 99 4.49 -19.78 13.32
CA GLU A 99 5.85 -19.48 13.75
C GLU A 99 6.08 -17.96 13.75
N ILE A 100 6.14 -17.35 14.95
CA ILE A 100 6.27 -15.90 15.13
C ILE A 100 7.45 -15.60 16.04
N SER A 101 8.29 -14.65 15.64
CA SER A 101 9.41 -14.18 16.48
C SER A 101 8.92 -13.42 17.72
N SER A 102 9.66 -13.50 18.83
CA SER A 102 9.36 -12.78 20.07
C SER A 102 9.22 -11.26 19.87
N LYS A 103 9.96 -10.68 18.91
CA LYS A 103 9.84 -9.25 18.53
C LYS A 103 8.49 -8.91 17.91
N SER A 104 7.95 -9.81 17.09
CA SER A 104 6.63 -9.63 16.47
C SER A 104 5.52 -9.76 17.50
N ILE A 105 5.68 -10.67 18.49
CA ILE A 105 4.76 -10.80 19.62
C ILE A 105 4.77 -9.51 20.45
N GLY A 106 5.94 -9.00 20.81
CA GLY A 106 6.06 -7.75 21.58
C GLY A 106 5.56 -6.49 20.86
N ARG A 107 5.35 -6.53 19.54
CA ARG A 107 4.66 -5.47 18.79
C ARG A 107 3.14 -5.66 18.73
N ALA A 108 2.68 -6.90 18.95
CA ALA A 108 1.27 -7.27 18.90
C ALA A 108 0.58 -7.13 20.26
N LEU A 109 1.36 -7.19 21.35
CA LEU A 109 1.00 -6.79 22.71
C LEU A 109 1.08 -5.26 22.86
#